data_AF-A0A7V3BSW6-F1
#
_entry.id   AF-A0A7V3BSW6-F1
#
_cell.length_a   1.000
_cell.length_b   1.000
_cell.length_c   1.000
_cell.angle_alpha   90.00
_cell.angle_beta   90.00
_cell.angle_gamma   90.00
#
_symmetry.space_group_name_H-M   'P 1'
#
loop_
_entity.id
_entity.type
_entity.pdbx_description
1 polymer ?
#
loop_
_entity_poly.entity_id
_entity_poly.type
_entity_poly.pdbx_seq_one_letter_code
_entity_poly.pdbx_strand_id
1 'polypeptide(L)'
;MSTDATVRWRAGERWPSGELDPRSRELLEFERSWRATGVPKERAVRARFGVSSTRYHQELMRALDDPRALAHDPVLVRRLRRLREIRRRTRFAERLGRAS
;
A
#
# COMPACT_ATOMS: atom_id res chain seq x y z
N MET A 1 -20.27 19.16 4.90
CA MET A 1 -18.79 19.26 4.88
C MET A 1 -18.29 18.78 6.23
N SER A 2 -17.73 17.57 6.30
CA SER A 2 -17.06 17.09 7.51
C SER A 2 -15.69 16.57 7.10
N THR A 3 -14.69 17.42 7.27
CA THR A 3 -13.28 17.07 7.25
C THR A 3 -12.95 16.45 8.61
N ASP A 4 -12.99 15.12 8.69
CA ASP A 4 -12.17 14.42 9.67
C ASP A 4 -11.11 13.61 8.92
N ALA A 5 -10.04 14.33 8.56
CA ALA A 5 -8.88 13.82 7.85
C ALA A 5 -7.67 13.71 8.80
N THR A 6 -7.88 13.24 10.04
CA THR A 6 -6.79 13.11 11.01
C THR A 6 -6.72 11.73 11.66
N VAL A 7 -6.77 10.65 10.89
CA VAL A 7 -6.17 9.38 11.36
C VAL A 7 -4.67 9.44 11.07
N ARG A 8 -3.97 10.16 11.94
CA ARG A 8 -2.51 10.11 12.07
C ARG A 8 -2.19 8.71 12.61
N TRP A 9 -2.00 7.72 11.72
CA TRP A 9 -1.62 6.35 12.07
C TRP A 9 -0.39 6.35 13.00
N ARG A 10 -0.63 6.35 14.32
CA ARG A 10 0.37 5.94 15.29
C ARG A 10 0.44 4.43 15.16
N ALA A 11 1.58 3.92 14.73
CA ALA A 11 1.92 2.52 14.91
C ALA A 11 1.82 2.23 16.43
N GLY A 12 0.68 1.72 16.88
CA GLY A 12 0.38 1.60 18.32
C GLY A 12 -1.10 1.57 18.71
N GLU A 13 -2.03 1.96 17.83
CA GLU A 13 -3.46 1.72 18.09
C GLU A 13 -3.70 0.20 18.09
N ARG A 14 -3.86 -0.39 19.27
CA ARG A 14 -4.07 -1.83 19.44
C ARG A 14 -5.50 -2.13 19.00
N TRP A 15 -5.68 -2.43 17.71
CA TRP A 15 -6.93 -3.02 17.24
C TRP A 15 -7.20 -4.28 18.07
N PRO A 16 -8.36 -4.39 18.76
CA PRO A 16 -8.66 -5.58 19.52
C PRO A 16 -8.71 -6.77 18.55
N SER A 17 -8.09 -7.87 18.94
CA SER A 17 -8.12 -9.17 18.24
C SER A 17 -7.11 -9.44 17.12
N GLY A 18 -5.89 -8.90 17.12
CA GLY A 18 -4.82 -9.38 16.21
C GLY A 18 -5.10 -9.22 14.71
N GLU A 19 -6.18 -8.52 14.36
CA GLU A 19 -6.61 -8.28 12.99
C GLU A 19 -5.87 -7.10 12.36
N LEU A 20 -5.79 -7.13 11.03
CA LEU A 20 -5.30 -6.01 10.24
C LEU A 20 -6.26 -4.82 10.36
N ASP A 21 -5.71 -3.62 10.51
CA ASP A 21 -6.52 -2.40 10.60
C ASP A 21 -7.41 -2.22 9.34
N PRO A 22 -8.62 -1.65 9.47
CA PRO A 22 -9.58 -1.53 8.37
C PRO A 22 -9.04 -0.75 7.17
N ARG A 23 -8.21 0.25 7.39
CA ARG A 23 -7.64 1.03 6.28
C ARG A 23 -6.68 0.19 5.47
N SER A 24 -5.77 -0.53 6.12
CA SER A 24 -4.86 -1.46 5.46
C SER A 24 -5.62 -2.55 4.71
N ARG A 25 -6.73 -3.04 5.27
CA ARG A 25 -7.65 -3.98 4.60
C ARG A 25 -8.21 -3.38 3.30
N GLU A 26 -8.79 -2.19 3.37
CA GLU A 26 -9.33 -1.49 2.19
C GLU A 26 -8.29 -1.26 1.09
N LEU A 27 -7.06 -0.91 1.48
CA LEU A 27 -5.94 -0.73 0.53
C LEU A 27 -5.62 -2.04 -0.20
N LEU A 28 -5.56 -3.17 0.52
CA LEU A 28 -5.28 -4.49 -0.06
C LEU A 28 -6.42 -4.98 -0.96
N GLU A 29 -7.67 -4.80 -0.54
CA GLU A 29 -8.84 -5.13 -1.35
C GLU A 29 -8.89 -4.33 -2.66
N PHE A 30 -8.57 -3.03 -2.60
CA PHE A 30 -8.45 -2.22 -3.81
C PHE A 30 -7.30 -2.70 -4.70
N GLU A 31 -6.12 -3.01 -4.16
CA GLU A 31 -5.02 -3.56 -4.96
C GLU A 31 -5.38 -4.88 -5.66
N ARG A 32 -6.22 -5.70 -5.03
CA ARG A 32 -6.70 -6.95 -5.62
C ARG A 32 -7.57 -6.70 -6.85
N SER A 33 -8.51 -5.76 -6.79
CA SER A 33 -9.51 -5.58 -7.84
C SER A 33 -9.10 -4.56 -8.92
N TRP A 34 -8.20 -3.61 -8.64
CA TRP A 34 -8.00 -2.45 -9.52
C TRP A 34 -7.57 -2.84 -10.95
N ARG A 35 -6.82 -3.94 -11.12
CA ARG A 35 -6.30 -4.37 -12.44
C ARG A 35 -7.40 -4.68 -13.45
N ALA A 36 -8.63 -4.96 -13.01
CA ALA A 36 -9.77 -5.28 -13.87
C ALA A 36 -10.56 -4.03 -14.33
N THR A 37 -10.25 -2.84 -13.84
CA THR A 37 -11.14 -1.67 -13.96
C THR A 37 -10.95 -0.81 -15.21
N GLY A 38 -9.87 -0.98 -15.98
CA GLY A 38 -9.59 -0.19 -17.20
C GLY A 38 -9.32 1.32 -16.97
N VAL A 39 -9.53 1.83 -15.75
CA VAL A 39 -9.31 3.23 -15.37
C VAL A 39 -7.85 3.44 -14.91
N PRO A 40 -7.24 4.61 -15.21
CA PRO A 40 -5.94 4.95 -14.62
C PRO A 40 -5.98 4.88 -13.09
N LYS A 41 -5.05 4.12 -12.52
CA LYS A 41 -5.00 3.84 -11.08
C LYS A 41 -5.04 5.10 -10.23
N GLU A 42 -4.34 6.16 -10.63
CA GLU A 42 -4.34 7.44 -9.91
C GLU A 42 -5.76 8.02 -9.77
N ARG A 43 -6.54 8.01 -10.85
CA ARG A 43 -7.92 8.52 -10.82
C ARG A 43 -8.78 7.67 -9.87
N ALA A 44 -8.64 6.35 -9.93
CA ALA A 44 -9.36 5.43 -9.06
C ALA A 44 -8.96 5.61 -7.58
N VAL A 45 -7.67 5.82 -7.30
CA VAL A 45 -7.15 6.10 -5.96
C VAL A 45 -7.71 7.41 -5.43
N ARG A 46 -7.66 8.48 -6.22
CA ARG A 46 -8.19 9.78 -5.82
C ARG A 46 -9.69 9.72 -5.55
N ALA A 47 -10.44 9.03 -6.40
CA ALA A 47 -11.88 8.86 -6.25
C ALA A 47 -12.26 8.03 -5.01
N ARG A 48 -11.55 6.94 -4.72
CA ARG A 48 -11.89 6.03 -3.60
C ARG A 48 -11.36 6.51 -2.25
N PHE A 49 -10.14 7.05 -2.21
CA PHE A 49 -9.43 7.31 -0.96
C PHE A 49 -9.21 8.79 -0.64
N GLY A 50 -9.51 9.70 -1.58
CA GLY A 50 -9.32 11.14 -1.40
C GLY A 50 -7.87 11.59 -1.24
N VAL A 51 -6.90 10.71 -1.50
CA VAL A 51 -5.46 10.99 -1.34
C VAL A 51 -4.72 11.01 -2.68
N SER A 52 -3.54 11.62 -2.69
CA SER A 52 -2.63 11.54 -3.83
C SER A 52 -2.09 10.12 -4.01
N SER A 53 -1.69 9.75 -5.24
CA SER A 53 -1.03 8.47 -5.53
C SER A 53 0.21 8.23 -4.66
N THR A 54 0.99 9.27 -4.40
CA THR A 54 2.17 9.19 -3.52
C THR A 54 1.77 8.80 -2.10
N ARG A 55 0.76 9.46 -1.54
CA ARG A 55 0.29 9.17 -0.18
C ARG A 55 -0.30 7.77 -0.08
N TYR A 56 -1.10 7.37 -1.08
CA TYR A 56 -1.64 6.03 -1.21
C TYR A 56 -0.53 4.96 -1.20
N HIS A 57 0.52 5.17 -1.99
CA HIS A 57 1.65 4.23 -2.02
C HIS A 57 2.39 4.17 -0.69
N GLN A 58 2.55 5.29 0.02
CA GLN A 58 3.15 5.28 1.36
C GLN A 58 2.33 4.46 2.35
N GLU A 59 1.00 4.64 2.35
CA GLU A 59 0.09 3.87 3.21
C GLU A 59 0.14 2.37 2.86
N LEU A 60 0.07 2.03 1.57
CA LEU A 60 0.20 0.65 1.12
C LEU A 60 1.54 0.03 1.52
N MET A 61 2.65 0.75 1.37
CA MET A 61 3.96 0.20 1.74
C MET A 61 4.05 -0.10 3.23
N ARG A 62 3.43 0.73 4.08
CA ARG A 62 3.35 0.48 5.53
C ARG A 62 2.49 -0.75 5.83
N ALA A 63 1.32 -0.87 5.19
CA ALA A 63 0.45 -2.05 5.34
C ALA A 63 1.20 -3.34 4.96
N LEU A 64 2.00 -3.31 3.89
CA LEU A 64 2.80 -4.45 3.47
C LEU A 64 3.92 -4.83 4.44
N ASP A 65 4.30 -3.98 5.38
CA ASP A 65 5.31 -4.28 6.40
C ASP A 65 4.67 -4.89 7.68
N ASP A 66 3.33 -4.88 7.81
CA ASP A 66 2.59 -5.49 8.92
C ASP A 66 2.45 -7.02 8.74
N PRO A 67 2.84 -7.87 9.72
CA PRO A 67 2.63 -9.31 9.66
C PRO A 67 1.15 -9.71 9.52
N ARG A 68 0.21 -8.91 10.04
CA ARG A 68 -1.24 -9.15 9.95
C ARG A 68 -1.75 -9.02 8.52
N ALA A 69 -1.09 -8.19 7.69
CA ALA A 69 -1.41 -8.12 6.26
C ALA A 69 -1.10 -9.44 5.55
N LEU A 70 0.01 -10.09 5.93
CA LEU A 70 0.37 -11.40 5.38
C LEU A 70 -0.64 -12.47 5.78
N ALA A 71 -1.17 -12.41 7.01
CA ALA A 71 -2.23 -13.32 7.46
C ALA A 71 -3.56 -13.08 6.72
N HIS A 72 -3.87 -11.81 6.41
CA HIS A 72 -5.10 -11.43 5.71
C HIS A 72 -5.09 -11.85 4.22
N ASP A 73 -3.99 -11.62 3.50
CA ASP A 73 -3.88 -11.97 2.07
C ASP A 73 -2.46 -12.39 1.68
N PRO A 74 -2.08 -13.66 1.95
CA PRO A 74 -0.71 -14.11 1.76
C PRO A 74 -0.20 -13.95 0.32
N VAL A 75 -1.07 -14.20 -0.67
CA VAL A 75 -0.69 -14.22 -2.09
C VAL A 75 -0.45 -12.79 -2.61
N LEU A 76 -1.40 -11.88 -2.35
CA LEU A 76 -1.26 -10.50 -2.79
C LEU A 76 -0.05 -9.83 -2.11
N VAL A 77 0.09 -10.01 -0.80
CA VAL A 77 1.17 -9.38 -0.03
C VAL A 77 2.53 -9.86 -0.48
N ARG A 78 2.74 -11.18 -0.65
CA ARG A 78 4.00 -11.72 -1.18
C ARG A 78 4.30 -11.18 -2.58
N ARG A 79 3.31 -11.12 -3.47
CA ARG A 79 3.47 -10.54 -4.81
C ARG A 79 3.89 -9.07 -4.74
N LEU A 80 3.21 -8.25 -3.96
CA LEU A 80 3.52 -6.83 -3.82
C LEU A 80 4.89 -6.59 -3.20
N ARG A 81 5.27 -7.38 -2.18
CA ARG A 81 6.62 -7.38 -1.58
C ARG A 81 7.69 -7.73 -2.62
N ARG A 82 7.48 -8.75 -3.45
CA ARG A 82 8.41 -9.12 -4.53
C ARG A 82 8.55 -7.99 -5.57
N LEU A 83 7.45 -7.37 -5.98
CA LEU A 83 7.49 -6.23 -6.90
C LEU A 83 8.20 -5.00 -6.30
N ARG A 84 8.10 -4.77 -4.99
CA ARG A 84 8.87 -3.73 -4.29
C ARG A 84 10.37 -4.05 -4.32
N GLU A 85 10.72 -5.31 -4.09
CA GLU A 85 12.12 -5.75 -4.08
C GLU A 85 12.77 -5.64 -5.46
N ILE A 86 12.09 -6.07 -6.52
CA ILE A 86 12.58 -5.91 -7.90
C ILE A 86 12.86 -4.42 -8.20
N ARG A 87 11.91 -3.53 -7.88
CA ARG A 87 12.09 -2.08 -8.07
C ARG A 87 13.23 -1.48 -7.25
N ARG A 88 13.56 -2.04 -6.08
CA ARG A 88 14.73 -1.62 -5.30
C ARG A 88 16.03 -2.03 -6.00
N ARG A 89 16.10 -3.27 -6.48
CA ARG A 89 17.29 -3.80 -7.18
C ARG A 89 17.57 -3.05 -8.48
N THR A 90 16.55 -2.78 -9.29
CA THR A 90 16.70 -2.01 -10.54
C THR A 90 17.30 -0.63 -10.27
N ARG A 91 16.75 0.12 -9.29
CA ARG A 91 17.29 1.44 -8.91
C ARG A 91 18.71 1.38 -8.37
N PHE A 92 19.06 0.33 -7.65
CA PHE A 92 20.42 0.14 -7.15
C PHE A 92 21.42 -0.10 -8.30
N ALA A 93 21.05 -0.97 -9.26
CA ALA A 93 21.86 -1.24 -10.45
C ALA A 93 22.04 0.02 -11.32
N GLU A 94 20.98 0.80 -11.56
CA GLU A 94 21.04 2.07 -12.28
C GLU A 94 22.00 3.08 -11.61
N ARG A 95 21.99 3.16 -10.28
CA ARG A 95 22.87 4.08 -9.54
C ARG A 95 24.33 3.68 -9.60
N LEU A 96 24.64 2.38 -9.55
CA LEU A 96 26.00 1.88 -9.68
C LEU A 96 26.55 2.08 -11.10
N GLY A 97 25.73 1.84 -12.13
CA GLY A 97 26.13 2.05 -13.52
C GLY A 97 26.33 3.52 -13.93
N ARG A 98 25.71 4.47 -13.22
CA ARG A 98 25.96 5.92 -13.41
C ARG A 98 27.20 6.44 -12.67
N ALA A 99 27.72 5.67 -11.73
CA ALA A 99 28.91 6.01 -10.95
C ALA A 99 30.19 5.34 -11.49
N SER A 100 30.10 4.74 -12.68
CA SER A 100 31.18 4.10 -13.43
C SER A 100 31.50 4.94 -14.67
#